data_AF-A0A6P8N1V7-F1
#
_entry.id   AF-A0A6P8N1V7-F1
#
_cell.length_a   1.000
_cell.length_b   1.000
_cell.length_c   1.000
_cell.angle_alpha   90.00
_cell.angle_beta   90.00
_cell.angle_gamma   90.00
#
_symmetry.space_group_name_H-M   'P 1'
#
loop_
_entity.id
_entity.type
_entity.pdbx_description
1 polymer ?
#
loop_
_entity_poly.entity_id
_entity_poly.type
_entity_poly.pdbx_seq_one_letter_code
_entity_poly.pdbx_strand_id
1 'polypeptide(L)' 'MEERVEGREEEVTIIGGDWNARTGEEGAEERGKEKSRRSKDKTINTEGRMLLRLLNERGWTIINGRDKEEDE' A
#
# COMPACT_ATOMS: atom_id res chain seq x y z
N MET A 1 -19.82 34.21 -15.23
CA MET A 1 -18.51 33.66 -15.64
C MET A 1 -18.32 32.44 -14.76
N GLU A 2 -18.63 31.26 -15.28
CA GLU A 2 -18.51 30.01 -14.52
C GLU A 2 -17.07 29.53 -14.66
N GLU A 3 -16.29 29.69 -13.60
CA GLU A 3 -14.94 29.16 -13.51
C GLU A 3 -15.05 27.64 -13.34
N ARG A 4 -14.85 26.90 -14.45
CA ARG A 4 -14.65 25.45 -14.38
C ARG A 4 -13.27 25.22 -13.80
N VAL A 5 -13.23 24.76 -12.54
CA VAL A 5 -12.03 24.15 -11.97
C VAL A 5 -11.77 22.87 -12.77
N GLU A 6 -10.85 22.93 -13.73
CA GLU A 6 -10.25 21.72 -14.31
C GLU A 6 -9.67 20.90 -13.16
N GLY A 7 -10.21 19.70 -12.95
CA GLY A 7 -9.72 18.79 -11.93
C GLY A 7 -8.25 18.53 -12.18
N ARG A 8 -7.40 18.89 -11.22
CA ARG A 8 -5.98 18.54 -11.25
C ARG A 8 -5.90 17.03 -11.32
N GLU A 9 -5.26 16.48 -12.34
CA GLU A 9 -4.87 15.08 -12.35
C GLU A 9 -3.96 14.87 -11.13
N GLU A 10 -4.38 14.03 -10.19
CA GLU A 10 -3.55 13.70 -9.03
C GLU A 10 -2.31 12.97 -9.54
N GLU A 11 -1.13 13.57 -9.38
CA GLU A 11 0.14 12.93 -9.74
C GLU A 11 0.41 11.76 -8.77
N VAL A 12 0.19 10.53 -9.24
CA VAL A 12 0.48 9.31 -8.48
C VAL A 12 1.91 8.84 -8.78
N THR A 13 2.74 8.73 -7.74
CA THR A 13 4.07 8.14 -7.84
C THR A 13 4.06 6.70 -7.33
N ILE A 14 4.50 5.75 -8.16
CA ILE A 14 4.68 4.34 -7.78
C ILE A 14 6.17 4.03 -7.72
N ILE A 15 6.62 3.46 -6.60
CA ILE A 15 8.02 3.05 -6.39
C ILE A 15 8.05 1.53 -6.28
N GLY A 16 8.72 0.87 -7.23
CA GLY A 16 8.92 -0.59 -7.24
C GLY A 16 10.35 -0.98 -6.91
N GLY A 17 10.54 -2.17 -6.35
CA GLY A 17 11.86 -2.72 -6.02
C GLY A 17 11.76 -3.94 -5.10
N ASP A 18 12.89 -4.60 -4.85
CA ASP A 18 13.01 -5.57 -3.77
C ASP A 18 13.43 -4.84 -2.49
N TRP A 19 12.51 -4.78 -1.54
CA TRP A 19 12.73 -4.12 -0.25
C TRP A 19 13.24 -5.08 0.82
N ASN A 20 13.23 -6.40 0.53
CA ASN A 20 13.54 -7.47 1.48
C ASN A 20 12.83 -7.31 2.86
N ALA A 21 11.63 -6.72 2.82
CA ALA A 21 10.85 -6.35 4.00
C ALA A 21 9.62 -7.26 4.09
N ARG A 22 9.46 -7.95 5.23
CA ARG A 22 8.26 -8.71 5.55
C ARG A 22 7.37 -7.83 6.41
N THR A 23 6.23 -7.40 5.87
CA THR A 23 5.27 -6.54 6.58
C THR A 23 4.09 -7.30 7.17
N GLY A 24 4.14 -8.63 7.18
CA GLY A 24 3.01 -9.45 7.58
C GLY A 24 1.75 -9.05 6.81
N GLU A 25 0.69 -8.80 7.55
CA GLU A 25 -0.61 -8.42 7.00
C GLU A 25 -0.86 -6.89 7.02
N GLU A 26 0.16 -6.08 7.33
CA GLU A 26 0.03 -4.62 7.52
C GLU A 26 0.46 -3.79 6.30
N GLY A 27 0.01 -2.54 6.28
CA GLY A 27 0.50 -1.48 5.37
C GLY A 27 -0.15 -1.44 4.00
N ALA A 28 -1.08 -2.34 3.69
CA ALA A 28 -1.86 -2.29 2.46
C ALA A 28 -3.22 -1.64 2.68
N GLU A 29 -3.66 -0.80 1.74
CA GLU A 29 -4.98 -0.17 1.74
C GLU A 29 -5.76 -0.61 0.49
N GLU A 30 -7.03 -0.98 0.69
CA GLU A 30 -8.00 -1.20 -0.39
C GLU A 30 -9.15 -0.19 -0.26
N ARG A 31 -9.21 0.78 -1.20
CA ARG A 31 -10.33 1.72 -1.38
C ARG A 31 -10.91 2.28 -0.06
N GLY A 32 -10.07 2.88 0.79
CA GLY A 32 -10.53 3.61 1.97
C GLY A 32 -11.06 2.74 3.12
N LYS A 33 -10.77 1.44 3.11
CA LYS A 33 -10.97 0.56 4.28
C LYS A 33 -9.67 -0.15 4.63
N GLU A 34 -9.29 -0.07 5.89
CA GLU A 34 -8.22 -0.89 6.48
C GLU A 34 -8.61 -2.37 6.32
N LYS A 35 -8.00 -3.05 5.35
CA LYS A 35 -8.00 -4.51 5.30
C LYS A 35 -6.56 -4.99 5.26
N SER A 36 -6.35 -6.04 6.05
CA SER A 36 -5.10 -6.76 6.16
C SER A 36 -4.69 -7.36 4.81
N ARG A 37 -3.44 -7.13 4.42
CA ARG A 37 -2.77 -7.85 3.32
C ARG A 37 -2.79 -9.35 3.64
N ARG A 38 -3.00 -10.23 2.66
CA ARG A 38 -2.78 -11.67 2.87
C ARG A 38 -1.28 -11.95 2.88
N SER A 39 -0.73 -12.35 4.03
CA SER A 39 0.63 -12.87 4.13
C SER A 39 0.61 -14.35 4.52
N LYS A 40 1.35 -15.17 3.76
CA LYS A 40 1.43 -16.62 3.97
C LYS A 40 2.01 -16.98 5.34
N ASP A 41 3.05 -16.27 5.78
CA ASP A 41 3.75 -16.52 7.04
C ASP A 41 3.45 -15.49 8.14
N LYS A 42 2.70 -14.42 7.80
CA LYS A 42 2.33 -13.29 8.68
C LYS A 42 3.50 -12.64 9.42
N THR A 43 4.74 -12.91 8.97
CA THR A 43 5.93 -12.52 9.70
C THR A 43 6.23 -11.05 9.45
N ILE A 44 6.62 -10.34 10.51
CA ILE A 44 7.15 -8.98 10.42
C ILE A 44 8.62 -9.00 10.84
N ASN A 45 9.52 -8.66 9.90
CA ASN A 45 10.95 -8.50 10.20
C ASN A 45 11.29 -7.04 10.56
N THR A 46 12.53 -6.77 10.92
CA THR A 46 12.98 -5.43 11.34
C THR A 46 12.82 -4.41 10.21
N GLU A 47 13.16 -4.79 8.99
CA GLU A 47 13.00 -4.01 7.77
C GLU A 47 11.52 -3.68 7.51
N GLY A 48 10.64 -4.67 7.70
CA GLY A 48 9.19 -4.52 7.60
C GLY A 48 8.62 -3.51 8.60
N ARG A 49 9.05 -3.56 9.86
CA ARG A 49 8.64 -2.56 10.87
C ARG A 49 9.07 -1.14 10.48
N MET A 50 10.30 -0.98 9.97
CA MET A 50 10.79 0.33 9.52
C MET A 50 10.00 0.83 8.31
N LEU A 51 9.72 -0.04 7.35
CA LEU A 51 8.92 0.28 6.16
C LEU A 51 7.52 0.74 6.54
N LEU A 52 6.82 -0.01 7.40
CA LEU A 52 5.47 0.32 7.87
C LEU A 52 5.41 1.69 8.55
N ARG A 53 6.41 2.01 9.38
CA ARG A 53 6.53 3.32 10.01
C ARG A 53 6.66 4.44 8.98
N LEU A 54 7.54 4.26 7.98
CA LEU A 54 7.79 5.25 6.93
C LEU A 54 6.55 5.46 6.03
N LEU A 55 5.82 4.39 5.73
CA LEU A 55 4.57 4.44 4.98
C LEU A 55 3.53 5.27 5.74
N ASN A 56 3.34 4.99 7.03
CA ASN A 56 2.40 5.75 7.86
C ASN A 56 2.79 7.22 8.01
N GLU A 57 4.07 7.51 8.27
CA GLU A 57 4.58 8.89 8.39
C GLU A 57 4.40 9.72 7.10
N ARG A 58 4.38 9.06 5.93
CA ARG A 58 4.25 9.71 4.62
C ARG A 58 2.85 9.64 4.01
N GLY A 59 1.91 8.94 4.66
CA GLY A 59 0.60 8.65 4.07
C GLY A 59 0.68 7.80 2.80
N TRP A 60 1.69 6.93 2.71
CA TRP A 60 1.89 6.01 1.59
C TRP A 60 1.30 4.64 1.92
N THR A 61 0.99 3.85 0.88
CA THR A 61 0.39 2.53 1.04
C THR A 61 1.08 1.48 0.18
N ILE A 62 1.07 0.23 0.65
CA ILE A 62 1.53 -0.93 -0.11
C ILE A 62 0.41 -1.34 -1.06
N ILE A 63 0.72 -1.38 -2.34
CA ILE A 63 -0.22 -1.80 -3.40
C ILE A 63 -0.08 -3.30 -3.75
N ASN A 64 0.95 -3.97 -3.23
CA ASN A 64 1.23 -5.39 -3.48
C ASN A 64 0.28 -6.32 -2.71
N GLY A 65 -0.12 -7.44 -3.33
CA GLY A 65 -0.92 -8.49 -2.68
C GLY A 65 -2.43 -8.27 -2.73
N ARG A 66 -2.93 -7.43 -3.66
CA ARG A 66 -4.35 -7.32 -4.00
C ARG A 66 -4.76 -8.33 -5.08
N ASP A 67 -4.40 -9.61 -4.94
CA ASP A 67 -4.94 -10.61 -5.86
C ASP A 67 -6.34 -11.02 -5.40
N LYS A 68 -7.30 -10.74 -6.29
CA LYS A 68 -8.57 -11.46 -6.33
C LYS A 68 -8.24 -12.95 -6.48
N GLU A 69 -8.96 -13.77 -5.75
CA GLU A 69 -9.00 -15.22 -5.94
C GLU A 69 -9.10 -15.53 -7.45
N GLU A 70 -8.08 -16.17 -8.01
CA GLU A 70 -8.34 -17.21 -9.01
C GLU A 70 -8.56 -18.48 -8.18
N ASP A 71 -9.82 -18.90 -8.15
CA ASP A 71 -10.26 -20.20 -7.64
C ASP A 71 -9.44 -21.32 -8.30
N GLU A 72 -8.77 -22.16 -7.52
CA GLU A 72 -8.53 -23.58 -7.80
C GLU A 72 -8.57 -24.41 -6.50
#